data_AF-A0A936V6U2-F1
#
_entry.id   AF-A0A936V6U2-F1
#
_cell.length_a   1.000
_cell.length_b   1.000
_cell.length_c   1.000
_cell.angle_alpha   90.00
_cell.angle_beta   90.00
_cell.angle_gamma   90.00
#
_symmetry.space_group_name_H-M   'P 1'
#
loop_
_entity.id
_entity.type
_entity.pdbx_description
1 polymer ?
#
loop_
_entity_poly.entity_id
_entity_poly.type
_entity_poly.pdbx_seq_one_letter_code
_entity_poly.pdbx_strand_id
1 'polypeptide(L)'
;MLPILVAAALAALAASLALILSGGASPAAAAHIAFAAGILPLISGAMLHFVPVLMRGRPPGRMLQLLPLAMLAAGLLAAAAFLLPPFFEAGIRLAVLAGLTSAVILAGWIRRRSRAALGAPHPGLRWYLAAVLCLALALAAVLAMEFLPAQRAALRLVHLHLNTLGFIGLTALGTLAVLLPTAAGRPDPDAAGWLRRMLPWTLAGVLLTAAGAAWWQPASYAGLLLLFVPLARLGTAWVTRFPGEILRAHGAAPSLALALAGLLVLLCFGALHGQRRIEGGDAVFGFLLAFLLPLVTGAASQLLPLWLQPGIQTDWHRAARATLGRFAVLRGLTFVAAGWLVALGWPAGAWLAAAGLAAFIAQALRMVLRR
;
A
#
# COMPACT_ATOMS: atom_id res chain seq x y z
N MET A 1 7.72 -12.05 -13.22
CA MET A 1 7.24 -10.66 -13.04
C MET A 1 7.21 -10.22 -11.59
N LEU A 2 6.52 -10.89 -10.66
CA LEU A 2 6.39 -10.45 -9.27
C LEU A 2 7.71 -10.12 -8.54
N PRO A 3 8.79 -10.93 -8.65
CA PRO A 3 10.07 -10.55 -8.04
C PRO A 3 10.65 -9.24 -8.58
N ILE A 4 10.46 -8.96 -9.88
CA ILE A 4 10.88 -7.71 -10.51
C ILE A 4 10.07 -6.53 -9.95
N LEU A 5 8.75 -6.69 -9.76
CA LEU A 5 7.92 -5.66 -9.16
C LEU A 5 8.29 -5.37 -7.70
N VAL A 6 8.71 -6.39 -6.94
CA VAL A 6 9.26 -6.20 -5.59
C VAL A 6 10.56 -5.41 -5.65
N ALA A 7 11.49 -5.78 -6.55
CA ALA A 7 12.74 -5.05 -6.71
C ALA A 7 12.50 -3.60 -7.14
N ALA A 8 11.60 -3.37 -8.10
CA ALA A 8 11.20 -2.03 -8.55
C ALA A 8 10.58 -1.21 -7.42
N ALA A 9 9.71 -1.80 -6.60
CA ALA A 9 9.14 -1.14 -5.44
C ALA A 9 10.20 -0.76 -4.40
N LEU A 10 11.14 -1.66 -4.08
CA LEU A 10 12.23 -1.37 -3.14
C LEU A 10 13.15 -0.25 -3.67
N ALA A 11 13.48 -0.28 -4.97
CA ALA A 11 14.26 0.75 -5.62
C ALA A 11 13.53 2.10 -5.62
N ALA A 12 12.23 2.12 -5.91
CA ALA A 12 11.41 3.33 -5.89
C ALA A 12 11.28 3.91 -4.47
N LEU A 13 11.12 3.06 -3.44
CA LEU A 13 11.09 3.49 -2.04
C LEU A 13 12.44 4.09 -1.62
N ALA A 14 13.56 3.48 -2.01
CA ALA A 14 14.89 4.00 -1.75
C ALA A 14 15.15 5.32 -2.48
N ALA A 15 14.74 5.43 -3.75
CA ALA A 15 14.85 6.66 -4.54
C ALA A 15 14.00 7.78 -3.95
N SER A 16 12.76 7.48 -3.54
CA SER A 16 11.89 8.45 -2.85
C SER A 16 12.53 8.97 -1.57
N LEU A 17 13.06 8.08 -0.72
CA LEU A 17 13.80 8.47 0.49
C LEU A 17 15.03 9.32 0.19
N ALA A 18 15.82 8.97 -0.83
CA ALA A 18 16.99 9.73 -1.22
C ALA A 18 16.61 11.16 -1.67
N LEU A 19 15.50 11.31 -2.40
CA LEU A 19 15.01 12.62 -2.84
C LEU A 19 14.48 13.47 -1.69
N ILE A 20 13.82 12.86 -0.69
CA ILE A 20 13.37 13.56 0.52
C ILE A 20 14.58 14.03 1.32
N LEU A 21 15.57 13.16 1.53
CA LEU A 21 16.77 13.45 2.32
C LEU A 21 17.71 14.45 1.64
N SER A 22 17.74 14.50 0.32
CA SER A 22 18.56 15.46 -0.42
C SER A 22 17.95 16.86 -0.48
N GLY A 23 16.64 17.00 -0.24
CA GLY A 23 15.91 18.26 -0.39
C GLY A 23 15.86 18.81 -1.83
N GLY A 24 16.42 18.08 -2.80
CA GLY A 24 16.66 18.58 -4.16
C GLY A 24 15.51 18.38 -5.15
N ALA A 25 14.39 17.79 -4.72
CA ALA A 25 13.25 17.50 -5.61
C ALA A 25 11.92 17.87 -4.98
N SER A 26 10.90 18.06 -5.83
CA SER A 26 9.56 18.35 -5.35
C SER A 26 9.01 17.19 -4.50
N PRO A 27 8.31 17.46 -3.38
CA PRO A 27 7.65 16.43 -2.58
C PRO A 27 6.69 15.56 -3.41
N ALA A 28 6.06 16.16 -4.43
CA ALA A 28 5.21 15.46 -5.38
C ALA A 28 5.98 14.43 -6.20
N ALA A 29 7.17 14.75 -6.71
CA ALA A 29 8.00 13.78 -7.43
C ALA A 29 8.38 12.58 -6.55
N ALA A 30 8.88 12.84 -5.34
CA ALA A 30 9.25 11.79 -4.39
C ALA A 30 8.05 10.90 -4.04
N ALA A 31 6.87 11.49 -3.81
CA ALA A 31 5.64 10.74 -3.58
C ALA A 31 5.22 9.90 -4.79
N HIS A 32 5.25 10.44 -6.00
CA HIS A 32 4.87 9.68 -7.21
C HIS A 32 5.85 8.54 -7.50
N ILE A 33 7.14 8.71 -7.23
CA ILE A 33 8.11 7.62 -7.32
C ILE A 33 7.72 6.48 -6.36
N ALA A 34 7.52 6.77 -5.08
CA ALA A 34 7.14 5.75 -4.11
C ALA A 34 5.79 5.10 -4.47
N PHE A 35 4.73 5.90 -4.57
CA PHE A 35 3.37 5.40 -4.65
C PHE A 35 2.96 4.94 -6.06
N ALA A 36 3.22 5.76 -7.08
CA ALA A 36 2.77 5.47 -8.44
C ALA A 36 3.74 4.55 -9.19
N ALA A 37 5.05 4.77 -9.10
CA ALA A 37 6.03 3.91 -9.78
C ALA A 37 6.39 2.66 -8.96
N GLY A 38 6.40 2.72 -7.62
CA GLY A 38 6.72 1.57 -6.79
C GLY A 38 5.50 0.72 -6.41
N ILE A 39 4.58 1.32 -5.66
CA ILE A 39 3.55 0.58 -4.91
C ILE A 39 2.36 0.18 -5.79
N LEU A 40 1.87 1.08 -6.65
CA LEU A 40 0.79 0.80 -7.58
C LEU A 40 1.05 -0.44 -8.44
N PRO A 41 2.17 -0.57 -9.17
CA PRO A 41 2.41 -1.77 -9.97
C PRO A 41 2.65 -3.01 -9.10
N LEU A 42 3.29 -2.90 -7.94
CA LEU A 42 3.43 -4.01 -6.99
C LEU A 42 2.06 -4.53 -6.54
N ILE A 43 1.17 -3.64 -6.11
CA ILE A 43 -0.19 -3.99 -5.68
C ILE A 43 -0.97 -4.64 -6.84
N SER A 44 -0.92 -4.07 -8.03
CA SER A 44 -1.62 -4.62 -9.19
C SER A 44 -1.09 -6.00 -9.58
N GLY A 45 0.23 -6.20 -9.54
CA GLY A 45 0.84 -7.51 -9.71
C GLY A 45 0.37 -8.51 -8.65
N ALA A 46 0.34 -8.09 -7.38
CA ALA A 46 -0.14 -8.91 -6.27
C ALA A 46 -1.63 -9.27 -6.45
N MET A 47 -2.48 -8.33 -6.88
CA MET A 47 -3.89 -8.61 -7.19
C MET A 47 -4.02 -9.66 -8.31
N LEU A 48 -3.25 -9.54 -9.39
CA LEU A 48 -3.26 -10.54 -10.48
C LEU A 48 -2.84 -11.94 -10.02
N HIS A 49 -2.00 -12.02 -8.98
CA HIS A 49 -1.59 -13.28 -8.35
C HIS A 49 -2.64 -13.81 -7.37
N PHE A 50 -3.17 -12.97 -6.49
CA PHE A 50 -4.08 -13.40 -5.42
C PHE A 50 -5.50 -13.63 -5.89
N VAL A 51 -6.01 -12.90 -6.88
CA VAL A 51 -7.38 -13.08 -7.37
C VAL A 51 -7.64 -14.52 -7.85
N PRO A 52 -6.78 -15.16 -8.68
CA PRO A 52 -6.94 -16.56 -9.01
C PRO A 52 -6.88 -17.49 -7.80
N VAL A 53 -5.97 -17.23 -6.84
CA VAL A 53 -5.83 -18.03 -5.61
C VAL A 53 -7.10 -17.98 -4.77
N LEU A 54 -7.65 -16.78 -4.55
CA LEU A 54 -8.88 -16.57 -3.80
C LEU A 54 -10.11 -17.23 -4.45
N MET A 55 -10.06 -17.42 -5.77
CA MET A 55 -11.15 -18.00 -6.56
C MET A 55 -10.92 -19.47 -6.92
N ARG A 56 -9.77 -20.06 -6.54
CA ARG A 56 -9.31 -21.38 -7.01
C ARG A 56 -9.38 -21.51 -8.54
N GLY A 57 -9.06 -20.42 -9.23
CA GLY A 57 -9.23 -20.28 -10.68
C GLY A 57 -7.92 -20.27 -11.46
N ARG A 58 -8.05 -20.32 -12.78
CA ARG A 58 -6.90 -20.24 -13.70
C ARG A 58 -6.15 -18.91 -13.60
N PRO A 59 -4.84 -18.85 -13.88
CA PRO A 59 -4.08 -17.60 -13.92
C PRO A 59 -4.63 -16.61 -14.97
N PRO A 60 -4.29 -15.32 -14.88
CA PRO A 60 -4.64 -14.33 -15.90
C PRO A 60 -3.97 -14.64 -17.25
N GLY A 61 -4.62 -14.27 -18.36
CA GLY A 61 -4.03 -14.37 -19.71
C GLY A 61 -2.83 -13.44 -19.88
N ARG A 62 -1.97 -13.73 -20.87
CA ARG A 62 -0.66 -13.06 -21.07
C ARG A 62 -0.76 -11.53 -21.13
N MET A 63 -1.69 -10.97 -21.90
CA MET A 63 -1.84 -9.51 -22.01
C MET A 63 -2.15 -8.87 -20.66
N LEU A 64 -2.98 -9.50 -19.85
CA LEU A 64 -3.32 -8.96 -18.53
C LEU A 64 -2.14 -9.04 -17.56
N GLN A 65 -1.24 -10.02 -17.73
CA GLN A 65 0.00 -10.07 -16.96
C GLN A 65 0.92 -8.88 -17.24
N LEU A 66 0.77 -8.18 -18.36
CA LEU A 66 1.56 -6.97 -18.66
C LEU A 66 1.00 -5.71 -17.97
N LEU A 67 -0.21 -5.77 -17.41
CA LEU A 67 -0.89 -4.61 -16.82
C LEU A 67 -0.09 -3.92 -15.69
N PRO A 68 0.60 -4.65 -14.79
CA PRO A 68 1.45 -4.02 -13.78
C PRO A 68 2.64 -3.26 -14.39
N LEU A 69 3.16 -3.71 -15.54
CA LEU A 69 4.23 -2.99 -16.24
C LEU A 69 3.71 -1.70 -16.90
N ALA A 70 2.50 -1.74 -17.45
CA ALA A 70 1.85 -0.53 -17.94
C ALA A 70 1.62 0.49 -16.81
N MET A 71 1.22 0.02 -15.63
CA MET A 71 1.08 0.88 -14.45
C MET A 71 2.42 1.40 -13.91
N LEU A 72 3.49 0.60 -13.96
CA LEU A 72 4.84 1.04 -13.65
C LEU A 72 5.26 2.17 -14.60
N ALA A 73 5.06 1.99 -15.91
CA ALA A 73 5.36 3.00 -16.91
C ALA A 73 4.56 4.29 -16.67
N ALA A 74 3.25 4.19 -16.39
CA ALA A 74 2.42 5.34 -16.05
C ALA A 74 2.91 6.06 -14.78
N GLY A 75 3.31 5.31 -13.75
CA GLY A 75 3.86 5.87 -12.51
C GLY A 75 5.20 6.58 -12.72
N LEU A 76 6.10 6.00 -13.51
CA LEU A 76 7.36 6.63 -13.90
C LEU A 76 7.13 7.89 -14.73
N LEU A 77 6.14 7.87 -15.63
CA LEU A 77 5.76 9.03 -16.43
C LEU A 77 5.25 10.18 -15.56
N ALA A 78 4.39 9.88 -14.58
CA ALA A 78 3.91 10.86 -13.62
C ALA A 78 5.07 11.44 -12.79
N ALA A 79 5.98 10.60 -12.29
CA ALA A 79 7.16 11.05 -11.55
C ALA A 79 8.07 11.96 -12.40
N ALA A 80 8.35 11.57 -13.64
CA ALA A 80 9.15 12.36 -14.58
C ALA A 80 8.50 13.72 -14.87
N ALA A 81 7.18 13.78 -15.02
CA ALA A 81 6.45 15.02 -15.22
C ALA A 81 6.67 16.03 -14.08
N PHE A 82 6.74 15.58 -12.82
CA PHE A 82 7.05 16.44 -11.67
C PHE A 82 8.52 16.85 -11.55
N LEU A 83 9.42 16.20 -12.29
CA LEU A 83 10.85 16.51 -12.33
C LEU A 83 11.23 17.38 -13.54
N LEU A 84 10.41 17.38 -14.59
CA LEU A 84 10.68 18.04 -15.86
C LEU A 84 9.55 19.04 -16.20
N PRO A 85 9.69 20.33 -15.82
CA PRO A 85 8.63 21.33 -16.00
C PRO A 85 8.05 21.42 -17.43
N PRO A 86 8.85 21.39 -18.52
CA PRO A 86 8.31 21.45 -19.88
C PRO A 86 7.42 20.26 -20.25
N PHE A 87 7.60 19.12 -19.58
CA PHE A 87 6.87 17.88 -19.84
C PHE A 87 5.66 17.70 -18.92
N PHE A 88 5.43 18.62 -17.97
CA PHE A 88 4.47 18.42 -16.88
C PHE A 88 3.05 18.09 -17.37
N GLU A 89 2.46 18.95 -18.22
CA GLU A 89 1.06 18.79 -18.64
C GLU A 89 0.85 17.53 -19.49
N ALA A 90 1.69 17.32 -20.49
CA ALA A 90 1.60 16.16 -21.38
C ALA A 90 1.87 14.86 -20.61
N GLY A 91 2.89 14.86 -19.76
CA GLY A 91 3.28 13.72 -18.94
C GLY A 91 2.20 13.29 -17.95
N ILE A 92 1.59 14.24 -17.23
CA ILE A 92 0.50 13.94 -16.30
C ILE A 92 -0.73 13.43 -17.06
N ARG A 93 -1.13 14.06 -18.18
CA ARG A 93 -2.28 13.59 -18.97
C ARG A 93 -2.09 12.15 -19.45
N LEU A 94 -0.95 11.87 -20.07
CA LEU A 94 -0.63 10.53 -20.54
C LEU A 94 -0.58 9.51 -19.39
N ALA A 95 0.03 9.87 -18.26
CA ALA A 95 0.12 9.00 -17.09
C ALA A 95 -1.26 8.67 -16.50
N VAL A 96 -2.13 9.68 -16.36
CA VAL A 96 -3.47 9.53 -15.81
C VAL A 96 -4.35 8.70 -16.74
N LEU A 97 -4.31 8.93 -18.05
CA LEU A 97 -5.07 8.15 -19.03
C LEU A 97 -4.62 6.68 -19.05
N ALA A 98 -3.30 6.44 -19.06
CA ALA A 98 -2.75 5.08 -19.01
C ALA A 98 -3.09 4.37 -17.69
N GLY A 99 -2.96 5.07 -16.56
CA GLY A 99 -3.30 4.56 -15.23
C GLY A 99 -4.78 4.26 -15.08
N LEU A 100 -5.66 5.15 -15.53
CA LEU A 100 -7.11 5.01 -15.44
C LEU A 100 -7.60 3.87 -16.31
N THR A 101 -7.11 3.79 -17.55
CA THR A 101 -7.40 2.68 -18.46
C THR A 101 -6.99 1.35 -17.82
N SER A 102 -5.79 1.30 -17.24
CA SER A 102 -5.29 0.11 -16.57
C SER A 102 -6.14 -0.28 -15.35
N ALA A 103 -6.57 0.70 -14.55
CA ALA A 103 -7.44 0.48 -13.39
C ALA A 103 -8.82 -0.05 -13.81
N VAL A 104 -9.42 0.50 -14.86
CA VAL A 104 -10.71 0.04 -15.40
C VAL A 104 -10.60 -1.38 -15.95
N ILE A 105 -9.52 -1.70 -16.67
CA ILE A 105 -9.26 -3.07 -17.15
C ILE A 105 -9.15 -4.05 -15.97
N LEU A 106 -8.38 -3.69 -14.93
CA LEU A 106 -8.21 -4.51 -13.74
C LEU A 106 -9.53 -4.72 -12.99
N ALA A 107 -10.30 -3.66 -12.76
CA ALA A 107 -11.61 -3.73 -12.10
C ALA A 107 -12.60 -4.60 -12.89
N GLY A 108 -12.66 -4.41 -14.21
CA GLY A 108 -13.49 -5.21 -15.11
C GLY A 108 -13.10 -6.68 -15.07
N TRP A 109 -11.80 -6.99 -15.05
CA TRP A 109 -11.31 -8.35 -14.92
C TRP A 109 -11.66 -8.97 -13.56
N ILE A 110 -11.42 -8.27 -12.46
CA ILE A 110 -11.78 -8.71 -11.09
C ILE A 110 -13.29 -9.03 -11.03
N ARG A 111 -14.14 -8.15 -11.56
CA ARG A 111 -15.59 -8.33 -11.57
C ARG A 111 -16.01 -9.54 -12.41
N ARG A 112 -15.44 -9.71 -13.60
CA ARG A 112 -15.70 -10.90 -14.45
C ARG A 112 -15.29 -12.19 -13.74
N ARG A 113 -14.12 -12.21 -13.10
CA ARG A 113 -13.65 -13.36 -12.31
C ARG A 113 -14.54 -13.67 -11.12
N SER A 114 -15.04 -12.64 -10.42
CA SER A 114 -15.97 -12.80 -9.31
C SER A 114 -17.27 -13.48 -9.74
N ARG A 115 -17.75 -13.23 -10.96
CA ARG A 115 -18.99 -13.81 -11.50
C ARG A 115 -18.81 -15.24 -12.01
N ALA A 116 -17.60 -15.58 -12.44
CA ALA A 116 -17.23 -16.92 -12.91
C ALA A 116 -16.75 -17.84 -11.76
N ALA A 117 -16.95 -17.43 -10.51
CA ALA A 117 -16.62 -18.19 -9.32
C ALA A 117 -17.40 -19.51 -9.25
N LEU A 118 -16.75 -20.61 -8.86
CA LEU A 118 -17.47 -21.77 -8.37
C LEU A 118 -17.84 -21.53 -6.90
N GLY A 119 -19.11 -21.26 -6.64
CA GLY A 119 -19.62 -20.88 -5.32
C GLY A 119 -19.45 -19.39 -4.98
N ALA A 120 -19.63 -19.05 -3.71
CA ALA A 120 -19.52 -17.66 -3.27
C ALA A 120 -18.05 -17.17 -3.34
N PRO A 121 -17.76 -16.05 -4.02
CA PRO A 121 -16.39 -15.52 -4.11
C PRO A 121 -15.83 -15.16 -2.74
N HIS A 122 -14.55 -15.41 -2.53
CA HIS A 122 -13.87 -15.02 -1.29
C HIS A 122 -14.05 -13.50 -1.05
N PRO A 123 -14.42 -13.06 0.17
CA PRO A 123 -14.78 -11.65 0.41
C PRO A 123 -13.65 -10.66 0.17
N GLY A 124 -12.39 -11.10 0.26
CA GLY A 124 -11.22 -10.29 -0.09
C GLY A 124 -11.25 -9.76 -1.53
N LEU A 125 -11.95 -10.43 -2.46
CA LEU A 125 -12.10 -9.95 -3.83
C LEU A 125 -12.84 -8.59 -3.91
N ARG A 126 -13.81 -8.39 -3.03
CA ARG A 126 -14.57 -7.14 -2.94
C ARG A 126 -13.72 -5.97 -2.43
N TRP A 127 -12.73 -6.26 -1.58
CA TRP A 127 -11.77 -5.25 -1.12
C TRP A 127 -10.86 -4.80 -2.26
N TYR A 128 -10.33 -5.74 -3.06
CA TYR A 128 -9.54 -5.39 -4.24
C TYR A 128 -10.35 -4.62 -5.26
N LEU A 129 -11.60 -5.01 -5.52
CA LEU A 129 -12.46 -4.25 -6.43
C LEU A 129 -12.70 -2.82 -5.90
N ALA A 130 -13.05 -2.66 -4.62
CA ALA A 130 -13.26 -1.35 -4.01
C ALA A 130 -12.00 -0.47 -4.07
N ALA A 131 -10.82 -1.06 -3.81
CA ALA A 131 -9.54 -0.37 -3.91
C ALA A 131 -9.26 0.14 -5.32
N VAL A 132 -9.44 -0.71 -6.35
CA VAL A 132 -9.21 -0.32 -7.75
C VAL A 132 -10.24 0.72 -8.22
N LEU A 133 -11.48 0.66 -7.73
CA LEU A 133 -12.48 1.70 -8.00
C LEU A 133 -12.09 3.03 -7.35
N CYS A 134 -11.53 3.02 -6.13
CA CYS A 134 -10.97 4.24 -5.51
C CYS A 134 -9.82 4.80 -6.34
N LEU A 135 -8.92 3.96 -6.87
CA LEU A 135 -7.86 4.40 -7.80
C LEU A 135 -8.44 5.05 -9.06
N ALA A 136 -9.44 4.43 -9.68
CA ALA A 136 -10.08 4.99 -10.87
C ALA A 136 -10.72 6.36 -10.58
N LEU A 137 -11.43 6.50 -9.45
CA LEU A 137 -12.00 7.78 -9.01
C LEU A 137 -10.90 8.82 -8.71
N ALA A 138 -9.79 8.42 -8.10
CA ALA A 138 -8.67 9.30 -7.81
C ALA A 138 -8.00 9.84 -9.08
N LEU A 139 -7.90 9.02 -10.13
CA LEU A 139 -7.36 9.41 -11.43
C LEU A 139 -8.36 10.26 -12.24
N ALA A 140 -9.65 9.93 -12.17
CA ALA A 140 -10.70 10.77 -12.73
C ALA A 140 -10.74 12.17 -12.08
N ALA A 141 -10.46 12.27 -10.78
CA ALA A 141 -10.32 13.55 -10.09
C ALA A 141 -9.18 14.41 -10.67
N VAL A 142 -8.07 13.80 -11.11
CA VAL A 142 -6.98 14.53 -11.78
C VAL A 142 -7.42 15.08 -13.13
N LEU A 143 -8.12 14.28 -13.95
CA LEU A 143 -8.68 14.77 -15.22
C LEU A 143 -9.67 15.92 -14.99
N ALA A 144 -10.50 15.81 -13.95
CA ALA A 144 -11.47 16.85 -13.60
C ALA A 144 -10.82 18.18 -13.19
N MET A 145 -9.57 18.20 -12.71
CA MET A 145 -8.85 19.44 -12.37
C MET A 145 -8.61 20.34 -13.59
N GLU A 146 -8.57 19.77 -14.80
CA GLU A 146 -8.44 20.54 -16.04
C GLU A 146 -9.72 21.32 -16.36
N PHE A 147 -10.88 20.74 -16.07
CA PHE A 147 -12.19 21.32 -16.38
C PHE A 147 -12.77 22.16 -15.24
N LEU A 148 -12.34 21.91 -14.00
CA LEU A 148 -12.85 22.55 -12.79
C LEU A 148 -11.71 23.26 -12.02
N PRO A 149 -11.14 24.35 -12.56
CA PRO A 149 -9.99 25.01 -11.95
C PRO A 149 -10.27 25.50 -10.52
N ALA A 150 -11.49 25.99 -10.26
CA ALA A 150 -11.93 26.41 -8.93
C ALA A 150 -11.94 25.26 -7.89
N GLN A 151 -12.04 24.01 -8.34
CA GLN A 151 -12.07 22.82 -7.48
C GLN A 151 -10.73 22.09 -7.40
N ARG A 152 -9.66 22.62 -8.01
CA ARG A 152 -8.36 21.93 -8.12
C ARG A 152 -7.79 21.49 -6.77
N ALA A 153 -7.85 22.36 -5.75
CA ALA A 153 -7.37 22.04 -4.41
C ALA A 153 -8.17 20.92 -3.75
N ALA A 154 -9.50 21.00 -3.82
CA ALA A 154 -10.42 19.98 -3.30
C ALA A 154 -10.20 18.62 -4.00
N LEU A 155 -10.14 18.61 -5.33
CA LEU A 155 -9.89 17.42 -6.13
C LEU A 155 -8.51 16.81 -5.83
N ARG A 156 -7.51 17.63 -5.49
CA ARG A 156 -6.18 17.13 -5.09
C ARG A 156 -6.25 16.39 -3.77
N LEU A 157 -7.06 16.86 -2.81
CA LEU A 157 -7.31 16.16 -1.56
C LEU A 157 -8.08 14.85 -1.80
N VAL A 158 -9.08 14.84 -2.69
CA VAL A 158 -9.76 13.61 -3.11
C VAL A 158 -8.77 12.61 -3.70
N HIS A 159 -7.96 13.04 -4.67
CA HIS A 159 -6.93 12.21 -5.29
C HIS A 159 -5.98 11.62 -4.24
N LEU A 160 -5.52 12.43 -3.29
CA LEU A 160 -4.58 12.01 -2.25
C LEU A 160 -5.20 10.94 -1.32
N HIS A 161 -6.38 11.19 -0.76
CA HIS A 161 -7.01 10.29 0.20
C HIS A 161 -7.53 9.01 -0.47
N LEU A 162 -8.06 9.10 -1.69
CA LEU A 162 -8.49 7.92 -2.43
C LEU A 162 -7.31 7.04 -2.86
N ASN A 163 -6.11 7.59 -3.13
CA ASN A 163 -4.93 6.77 -3.39
C ASN A 163 -4.36 6.13 -2.12
N THR A 164 -4.21 6.91 -1.03
CA THR A 164 -3.57 6.45 0.21
C THR A 164 -4.48 5.54 1.04
N LEU A 165 -5.68 5.99 1.38
CA LEU A 165 -6.62 5.24 2.22
C LEU A 165 -7.51 4.31 1.39
N GLY A 166 -7.90 4.73 0.18
CA GLY A 166 -8.73 3.94 -0.72
C GLY A 166 -7.96 2.82 -1.40
N PHE A 167 -7.14 3.14 -2.39
CA PHE A 167 -6.43 2.14 -3.18
C PHE A 167 -5.41 1.36 -2.35
N ILE A 168 -4.45 2.04 -1.70
CA ILE A 168 -3.42 1.38 -0.90
C ILE A 168 -4.01 0.81 0.38
N GLY A 169 -4.75 1.62 1.15
CA GLY A 169 -5.32 1.24 2.43
C GLY A 169 -6.29 0.05 2.34
N LEU A 170 -7.29 0.08 1.46
CA LEU A 170 -8.22 -1.05 1.31
C LEU A 170 -7.51 -2.31 0.81
N THR A 171 -6.57 -2.19 -0.14
CA THR A 171 -5.78 -3.35 -0.60
C THR A 171 -4.97 -3.95 0.54
N ALA A 172 -4.29 -3.10 1.31
CA ALA A 172 -3.46 -3.51 2.43
C ALA A 172 -4.30 -4.18 3.52
N LEU A 173 -5.39 -3.57 3.98
CA LEU A 173 -6.25 -4.15 5.02
C LEU A 173 -6.90 -5.46 4.57
N GLY A 174 -7.40 -5.51 3.33
CA GLY A 174 -7.96 -6.73 2.75
C GLY A 174 -6.93 -7.87 2.69
N THR A 175 -5.66 -7.54 2.42
CA THR A 175 -4.56 -8.51 2.36
C THR A 175 -4.03 -8.87 3.75
N LEU A 176 -3.88 -7.90 4.65
CA LEU A 176 -3.37 -8.11 6.01
C LEU A 176 -4.24 -9.10 6.79
N ALA A 177 -5.57 -9.03 6.62
CA ALA A 177 -6.51 -9.96 7.23
C ALA A 177 -6.24 -11.44 6.91
N VAL A 178 -5.56 -11.74 5.79
CA VAL A 178 -5.18 -13.10 5.39
C VAL A 178 -3.66 -13.33 5.47
N LEU A 179 -2.85 -12.29 5.31
CA LEU A 179 -1.40 -12.38 5.25
C LEU A 179 -0.77 -12.59 6.62
N LEU A 180 -1.29 -11.96 7.68
CA LEU A 180 -0.77 -12.21 9.02
C LEU A 180 -1.00 -13.68 9.43
N PRO A 181 -2.21 -14.26 9.34
CA PRO A 181 -2.41 -15.69 9.61
C PRO A 181 -1.52 -16.59 8.76
N THR A 182 -1.33 -16.24 7.47
CA THR A 182 -0.42 -16.96 6.57
C THR A 182 1.04 -16.90 7.04
N ALA A 183 1.51 -15.74 7.53
CA ALA A 183 2.84 -15.57 8.07
C ALA A 183 3.02 -16.29 9.42
N ALA A 184 1.96 -16.37 10.22
CA ALA A 184 1.92 -17.13 11.47
C ALA A 184 1.86 -18.66 11.23
N GLY A 185 1.55 -19.10 10.00
CA GLY A 185 1.38 -20.52 9.67
C GLY A 185 0.14 -21.14 10.30
N ARG A 186 -0.86 -20.32 10.66
CA ARG A 186 -2.06 -20.73 11.39
C ARG A 186 -3.31 -20.18 10.69
N PRO A 187 -4.38 -20.98 10.54
CA PRO A 187 -5.62 -20.49 9.96
C PRO A 187 -6.30 -19.48 10.91
N ASP A 188 -6.97 -18.47 10.33
CA ASP A 188 -7.91 -17.60 11.05
C ASP A 188 -9.33 -17.84 10.50
N PRO A 189 -10.21 -18.54 11.22
CA PRO A 189 -11.56 -18.84 10.75
C PRO A 189 -12.43 -17.59 10.61
N ASP A 190 -12.12 -16.51 11.35
CA ASP A 190 -12.92 -15.30 11.38
C ASP A 190 -12.51 -14.26 10.33
N ALA A 191 -11.36 -14.44 9.66
CA ALA A 191 -10.84 -13.48 8.68
C ALA A 191 -11.85 -13.18 7.56
N ALA A 192 -12.48 -14.23 6.99
CA ALA A 192 -13.50 -14.05 5.95
C ALA A 192 -14.75 -13.33 6.48
N GLY A 193 -15.16 -13.61 7.71
CA GLY A 193 -16.28 -12.93 8.36
C GLY A 193 -16.00 -11.44 8.60
N TRP A 194 -14.79 -11.13 9.08
CA TRP A 194 -14.31 -9.76 9.26
C TRP A 194 -14.29 -9.01 7.92
N LEU A 195 -13.72 -9.60 6.86
CA LEU A 195 -13.67 -9.00 5.53
C LEU A 195 -15.07 -8.66 4.99
N ARG A 196 -16.06 -9.54 5.18
CA ARG A 196 -17.45 -9.25 4.76
C ARG A 196 -18.05 -8.09 5.53
N ARG A 197 -17.93 -8.11 6.86
CA ARG A 197 -18.58 -7.13 7.74
C ARG A 197 -17.94 -5.76 7.66
N MET A 198 -16.62 -5.69 7.53
CA MET A 198 -15.86 -4.43 7.68
C MET A 198 -15.69 -3.65 6.38
N LEU A 199 -15.90 -4.25 5.19
CA LEU A 199 -15.75 -3.53 3.92
C LEU A 199 -16.66 -2.30 3.81
N PRO A 200 -17.98 -2.35 4.11
CA PRO A 200 -18.84 -1.18 3.98
C PRO A 200 -18.39 -0.02 4.87
N TRP A 201 -18.03 -0.32 6.12
CA TRP A 201 -17.52 0.68 7.08
C TRP A 201 -16.21 1.30 6.61
N THR A 202 -15.27 0.47 6.16
CA THR A 202 -13.95 0.96 5.72
C THR A 202 -14.09 1.79 4.44
N LEU A 203 -14.89 1.35 3.46
CA LEU A 203 -15.13 2.09 2.23
C LEU A 203 -15.87 3.40 2.50
N ALA A 204 -16.92 3.39 3.32
CA ALA A 204 -17.60 4.61 3.74
C ALA A 204 -16.64 5.56 4.46
N GLY A 205 -15.78 5.03 5.33
CA GLY A 205 -14.74 5.79 6.01
C GLY A 205 -13.77 6.47 5.05
N VAL A 206 -13.27 5.74 4.03
CA VAL A 206 -12.43 6.31 2.96
C VAL A 206 -13.15 7.44 2.22
N LEU A 207 -14.38 7.19 1.76
CA LEU A 207 -15.13 8.15 0.94
C LEU A 207 -15.48 9.42 1.74
N LEU A 208 -15.92 9.26 2.99
CA LEU A 208 -16.20 10.38 3.89
C LEU A 208 -14.91 11.15 4.26
N THR A 209 -13.79 10.46 4.44
CA THR A 209 -12.49 11.13 4.67
C THR A 209 -12.09 11.95 3.45
N ALA A 210 -12.15 11.37 2.25
CA ALA A 210 -11.76 12.04 1.01
C ALA A 210 -12.67 13.23 0.69
N ALA A 211 -14.00 13.04 0.72
CA ALA A 211 -14.96 14.09 0.45
C ALA A 211 -14.99 15.14 1.56
N GLY A 212 -14.89 14.71 2.83
CA GLY A 212 -14.88 15.62 3.96
C GLY A 212 -13.63 16.50 4.00
N ALA A 213 -12.46 15.95 3.70
CA ALA A 213 -11.23 16.75 3.59
C ALA A 213 -11.33 17.77 2.43
N ALA A 214 -12.02 17.41 1.35
CA ALA A 214 -12.14 18.26 0.16
C ALA A 214 -13.18 19.38 0.29
N TRP A 215 -14.33 19.10 0.92
CA TRP A 215 -15.48 20.02 0.89
C TRP A 215 -16.12 20.28 2.26
N TRP A 216 -16.07 19.33 3.19
CA TRP A 216 -16.76 19.48 4.47
C TRP A 216 -16.06 18.74 5.61
N GLN A 217 -15.19 19.46 6.30
CA GLN A 217 -14.28 18.90 7.29
C GLN A 217 -14.94 18.03 8.39
N PRO A 218 -16.12 18.34 8.94
CA PRO A 218 -16.78 17.45 9.90
C PRO A 218 -16.99 16.02 9.39
N ALA A 219 -17.29 15.84 8.09
CA ALA A 219 -17.41 14.51 7.50
C ALA A 219 -16.08 13.75 7.48
N SER A 220 -14.93 14.42 7.46
CA SER A 220 -13.64 13.72 7.49
C SER A 220 -13.37 13.08 8.84
N TYR A 221 -13.82 13.68 9.94
CA TYR A 221 -13.75 13.07 11.27
C TYR A 221 -14.68 11.88 11.41
N ALA A 222 -15.90 11.95 10.86
CA ALA A 222 -16.78 10.78 10.79
C ALA A 222 -16.12 9.65 9.97
N GLY A 223 -15.53 10.00 8.82
CA GLY A 223 -14.77 9.06 7.99
C GLY A 223 -13.61 8.42 8.75
N LEU A 224 -12.86 9.21 9.52
CA LEU A 224 -11.76 8.75 10.34
C LEU A 224 -12.20 7.74 11.41
N LEU A 225 -13.30 8.01 12.12
CA LEU A 225 -13.86 7.09 13.11
C LEU A 225 -14.26 5.75 12.46
N LEU A 226 -14.89 5.83 11.28
CA LEU A 226 -15.27 4.63 10.51
C LEU A 226 -14.07 3.82 10.00
N LEU A 227 -12.92 4.45 9.79
CA LEU A 227 -11.67 3.77 9.47
C LEU A 227 -11.03 3.16 10.73
N PHE A 228 -11.02 3.89 11.84
CA PHE A 228 -10.38 3.45 13.08
C PHE A 228 -10.97 2.13 13.59
N VAL A 229 -12.29 1.97 13.54
CA VAL A 229 -12.99 0.79 14.09
C VAL A 229 -12.56 -0.54 13.43
N PRO A 230 -12.60 -0.70 12.09
CA PRO A 230 -12.06 -1.89 11.41
C PRO A 230 -10.60 -2.19 11.77
N LEU A 231 -9.72 -1.19 11.77
CA LEU A 231 -8.30 -1.37 12.08
C LEU A 231 -8.10 -1.84 13.52
N ALA A 232 -8.76 -1.19 14.48
CA ALA A 232 -8.68 -1.55 15.88
C ALA A 232 -9.18 -2.99 16.10
N ARG A 233 -10.31 -3.36 15.49
CA ARG A 233 -10.85 -4.73 15.57
C ARG A 233 -9.93 -5.79 14.97
N LEU A 234 -9.25 -5.46 13.87
CA LEU A 234 -8.25 -6.34 13.28
C LEU A 234 -7.05 -6.50 14.23
N GLY A 235 -6.55 -5.39 14.78
CA GLY A 235 -5.45 -5.40 15.75
C GLY A 235 -5.77 -6.19 17.01
N THR A 236 -6.96 -6.01 17.60
CA THR A 236 -7.41 -6.78 18.77
C THR A 236 -7.53 -8.27 18.45
N ALA A 237 -8.04 -8.62 17.27
CA ALA A 237 -8.10 -10.02 16.84
C ALA A 237 -6.69 -10.64 16.74
N TRP A 238 -5.70 -9.87 16.29
CA TRP A 238 -4.32 -10.35 16.22
C TRP A 238 -3.66 -10.51 17.58
N VAL A 239 -3.85 -9.56 18.49
CA VAL A 239 -3.33 -9.64 19.87
C VAL A 239 -3.89 -10.87 20.59
N THR A 240 -5.17 -11.18 20.36
CA THR A 240 -5.81 -12.36 20.99
C THR A 240 -5.38 -13.69 20.37
N ARG A 241 -5.22 -13.77 19.04
CA ARG A 241 -5.00 -15.06 18.34
C ARG A 241 -3.54 -15.38 18.03
N PHE A 242 -2.73 -14.34 17.81
CA PHE A 242 -1.34 -14.45 17.36
C PHE A 242 -0.34 -13.68 18.25
N PRO A 243 -0.50 -13.64 19.60
CA PRO A 243 0.36 -12.81 20.45
C PRO A 243 1.83 -13.23 20.34
N GLY A 244 2.08 -14.54 20.31
CA GLY A 244 3.43 -15.09 20.24
C GLY A 244 4.11 -14.80 18.91
N GLU A 245 3.37 -14.69 17.81
CA GLU A 245 3.89 -14.44 16.46
C GLU A 245 4.15 -12.95 16.20
N ILE A 246 3.26 -12.06 16.66
CA ILE A 246 3.42 -10.61 16.47
C ILE A 246 4.49 -10.01 17.39
N LEU A 247 4.79 -10.67 18.52
CA LEU A 247 5.82 -10.23 19.47
C LEU A 247 7.21 -10.85 19.24
N ARG A 248 7.38 -11.71 18.22
CA ARG A 248 8.70 -12.27 17.91
C ARG A 248 9.65 -11.16 17.45
N ALA A 249 10.92 -11.28 17.83
CA ALA A 249 11.98 -10.37 17.35
C ALA A 249 12.17 -10.42 15.81
N HIS A 250 11.78 -11.53 15.18
CA HIS A 250 12.03 -11.84 13.77
C HIS A 250 10.79 -12.42 13.08
N GLY A 251 10.76 -12.31 11.76
CA GLY A 251 9.71 -12.85 10.90
C GLY A 251 8.83 -11.77 10.27
N ALA A 252 7.93 -12.17 9.38
CA ALA A 252 7.03 -11.23 8.70
C ALA A 252 5.94 -10.67 9.64
N ALA A 253 5.39 -11.51 10.53
CA ALA A 253 4.29 -11.16 11.43
C ALA A 253 4.51 -9.87 12.26
N PRO A 254 5.64 -9.68 12.98
CA PRO A 254 5.88 -8.45 13.74
C PRO A 254 5.92 -7.19 12.85
N SER A 255 6.50 -7.30 11.65
CA SER A 255 6.54 -6.18 10.69
C SER A 255 5.14 -5.78 10.21
N LEU A 256 4.28 -6.77 9.95
CA LEU A 256 2.88 -6.53 9.56
C LEU A 256 2.05 -5.93 10.70
N ALA A 257 2.30 -6.38 11.94
CA ALA A 257 1.67 -5.79 13.13
C ALA A 257 2.10 -4.33 13.36
N LEU A 258 3.39 -4.03 13.21
CA LEU A 258 3.92 -2.68 13.29
C LEU A 258 3.38 -1.77 12.18
N ALA A 259 3.15 -2.29 10.97
CA ALA A 259 2.46 -1.53 9.93
C ALA A 259 1.04 -1.12 10.35
N LEU A 260 0.25 -2.07 10.89
CA LEU A 260 -1.11 -1.76 11.37
C LEU A 260 -1.09 -0.74 12.52
N ALA A 261 -0.15 -0.88 13.46
CA ALA A 261 0.03 0.06 14.57
C ALA A 261 0.43 1.46 14.07
N GLY A 262 1.37 1.53 13.12
CA GLY A 262 1.79 2.78 12.50
C GLY A 262 0.62 3.49 11.80
N LEU A 263 -0.23 2.75 11.07
CA LEU A 263 -1.42 3.30 10.45
C LEU A 263 -2.44 3.82 11.48
N LEU A 264 -2.69 3.07 12.57
CA LEU A 264 -3.60 3.51 13.63
C LEU A 264 -3.17 4.85 14.24
N VAL A 265 -1.88 5.03 14.52
CA VAL A 265 -1.36 6.31 15.06
C VAL A 265 -1.43 7.43 14.02
N LEU A 266 -1.15 7.13 12.75
CA LEU A 266 -1.29 8.12 11.67
C LEU A 266 -2.73 8.59 11.47
N LEU A 267 -3.74 7.75 11.75
CA LEU A 267 -5.14 8.19 11.77
C LEU A 267 -5.36 9.25 12.88
N CYS A 268 -4.78 9.05 14.06
CA CYS A 268 -4.82 10.06 15.13
C CYS A 268 -4.12 11.36 14.70
N PHE A 269 -2.97 11.28 14.02
CA PHE A 269 -2.29 12.45 13.46
C PHE A 269 -3.15 13.14 12.39
N GLY A 270 -3.87 12.39 11.56
CA GLY A 270 -4.84 12.95 10.62
C GLY A 270 -5.92 13.81 11.31
N ALA A 271 -6.41 13.38 12.48
CA ALA A 271 -7.35 14.16 13.28
C ALA A 271 -6.73 15.48 13.77
N LEU A 272 -5.52 15.40 14.33
CA LEU A 272 -4.80 16.56 14.86
C LEU A 272 -4.44 17.55 13.75
N HIS A 273 -4.01 17.05 12.60
CA HIS A 273 -3.71 17.85 11.43
C HIS A 273 -4.97 18.56 10.90
N GLY A 274 -6.10 17.84 10.80
CA GLY A 274 -7.38 18.46 10.43
C GLY A 274 -7.71 19.63 11.37
N GLN A 275 -7.50 19.47 12.67
CA GLN A 275 -7.73 20.52 13.67
C GLN A 275 -6.66 21.63 13.65
N ARG A 276 -5.70 21.60 12.72
CA ARG A 276 -4.55 22.52 12.64
C ARG A 276 -3.68 22.53 13.91
N ARG A 277 -3.68 21.43 14.67
CA ARG A 277 -2.84 21.26 15.87
C ARG A 277 -1.42 20.80 15.55
N ILE A 278 -1.24 20.16 14.40
CA ILE A 278 0.06 19.81 13.84
C ILE A 278 0.10 20.20 12.36
N GLU A 279 1.30 20.51 11.87
CA GLU A 279 1.55 20.72 10.45
C GLU A 279 1.33 19.42 9.67
N GLY A 280 0.74 19.50 8.49
CA GLY A 280 0.44 18.32 7.65
C GLY A 280 1.27 18.20 6.40
N GLY A 281 2.31 19.05 6.24
CA GLY A 281 3.14 19.09 5.03
C GLY A 281 3.74 17.72 4.68
N ASP A 282 4.10 16.95 5.71
CA ASP A 282 4.79 15.67 5.57
C ASP A 282 3.94 14.44 5.91
N ALA A 283 2.62 14.60 6.07
CA ALA A 283 1.72 13.49 6.43
C ALA A 283 1.76 12.32 5.42
N VAL A 284 1.97 12.63 4.14
CA VAL A 284 2.14 11.64 3.07
C VAL A 284 3.39 10.79 3.28
N PHE A 285 4.49 11.41 3.70
CA PHE A 285 5.72 10.69 4.01
C PHE A 285 5.62 9.99 5.36
N GLY A 286 4.92 10.55 6.35
CA GLY A 286 4.54 9.82 7.57
C GLY A 286 3.84 8.49 7.25
N PHE A 287 2.87 8.51 6.33
CA PHE A 287 2.19 7.31 5.82
C PHE A 287 3.13 6.33 5.11
N LEU A 288 4.00 6.83 4.23
CA LEU A 288 5.01 6.04 3.55
C LEU A 288 5.90 5.28 4.55
N LEU A 289 6.40 6.00 5.55
CA LEU A 289 7.41 5.46 6.46
C LEU A 289 6.77 4.58 7.54
N ALA A 290 5.77 5.07 8.26
CA ALA A 290 5.24 4.33 9.43
C ALA A 290 4.29 3.19 9.06
N PHE A 291 3.65 3.23 7.89
CA PHE A 291 2.75 2.16 7.46
C PHE A 291 3.30 1.34 6.30
N LEU A 292 3.73 2.00 5.22
CA LEU A 292 4.00 1.29 3.97
C LEU A 292 5.33 0.53 3.98
N LEU A 293 6.41 1.11 4.51
CA LEU A 293 7.70 0.40 4.65
C LEU A 293 7.60 -0.89 5.49
N PRO A 294 7.03 -0.89 6.71
CA PRO A 294 6.88 -2.13 7.48
C PRO A 294 5.93 -3.12 6.81
N LEU A 295 4.89 -2.64 6.09
CA LEU A 295 3.99 -3.49 5.32
C LEU A 295 4.72 -4.19 4.17
N VAL A 296 5.42 -3.43 3.32
CA VAL A 296 6.09 -3.92 2.11
C VAL A 296 7.22 -4.87 2.48
N THR A 297 8.06 -4.51 3.45
CA THR A 297 9.17 -5.38 3.88
C THR A 297 8.66 -6.64 4.59
N GLY A 298 7.59 -6.54 5.38
CA GLY A 298 6.93 -7.69 6.00
C GLY A 298 6.32 -8.63 4.95
N ALA A 299 5.55 -8.09 4.01
CA ALA A 299 4.93 -8.87 2.93
C ALA A 299 5.99 -9.51 2.02
N ALA A 300 7.02 -8.77 1.62
CA ALA A 300 8.13 -9.29 0.83
C ALA A 300 8.87 -10.41 1.57
N SER A 301 9.09 -10.28 2.88
CA SER A 301 9.72 -11.34 3.69
C SER A 301 8.97 -12.66 3.60
N GLN A 302 7.64 -12.63 3.49
CA GLN A 302 6.81 -13.83 3.41
C GLN A 302 6.64 -14.35 1.98
N LEU A 303 6.40 -13.45 1.03
CA LEU A 303 5.91 -13.76 -0.31
C LEU A 303 7.02 -13.83 -1.37
N LEU A 304 8.09 -13.05 -1.23
CA LEU A 304 9.16 -13.04 -2.22
C LEU A 304 9.82 -14.42 -2.40
N PRO A 305 10.11 -15.20 -1.34
CA PRO A 305 10.63 -16.57 -1.52
C PRO A 305 9.70 -17.44 -2.36
N LEU A 306 8.39 -17.38 -2.09
CA LEU A 306 7.37 -18.12 -2.86
C LEU A 306 7.33 -17.71 -4.34
N TRP A 307 7.53 -16.42 -4.63
CA TRP A 307 7.51 -15.93 -6.01
C TRP A 307 8.81 -16.19 -6.78
N LEU A 308 9.93 -16.36 -6.08
CA LEU A 308 11.22 -16.72 -6.67
C LEU A 308 11.30 -18.22 -7.00
N GLN A 309 10.75 -19.07 -6.13
CA GLN A 309 10.64 -20.51 -6.34
C GLN A 309 9.18 -20.97 -6.12
N PRO A 310 8.31 -20.84 -7.13
CA PRO A 310 6.93 -21.31 -7.01
C PRO A 310 6.88 -22.83 -6.82
N GLY A 311 5.99 -23.30 -5.94
CA GLY A 311 5.75 -24.73 -5.73
C GLY A 311 5.80 -25.15 -4.26
N ILE A 312 6.24 -26.40 -4.05
CA ILE A 312 6.33 -27.03 -2.72
C ILE A 312 7.31 -26.24 -1.84
N GLN A 313 6.92 -26.00 -0.59
CA GLN A 313 7.77 -25.31 0.37
C GLN A 313 8.93 -26.22 0.80
N THR A 314 10.15 -25.75 0.56
CA THR A 314 11.41 -26.45 0.87
C THR A 314 12.18 -25.74 1.99
N ASP A 315 13.29 -26.31 2.42
CA ASP A 315 14.21 -25.68 3.38
C ASP A 315 14.74 -24.33 2.91
N TRP A 316 14.94 -24.18 1.61
CA TRP A 316 15.31 -22.91 1.01
C TRP A 316 14.28 -21.81 1.33
N HIS A 317 12.98 -22.12 1.26
CA HIS A 317 11.92 -21.16 1.59
C HIS A 317 11.98 -20.75 3.07
N ARG A 318 12.22 -21.71 3.96
CA ARG A 318 12.35 -21.45 5.41
C ARG A 318 13.56 -20.56 5.69
N ALA A 319 14.72 -20.89 5.13
CA ALA A 319 15.95 -20.12 5.26
C ALA A 319 15.84 -18.70 4.66
N ALA A 320 15.18 -18.58 3.51
CA ALA A 320 14.92 -17.30 2.85
C ALA A 320 14.03 -16.39 3.71
N ARG A 321 12.90 -16.91 4.23
CA ARG A 321 12.02 -16.16 5.14
C ARG A 321 12.73 -15.78 6.45
N ALA A 322 13.56 -16.67 7.00
CA ALA A 322 14.36 -16.37 8.19
C ALA A 322 15.41 -15.27 7.93
N THR A 323 15.99 -15.23 6.74
CA THR A 323 16.96 -14.20 6.34
C THR A 323 16.28 -12.84 6.18
N LEU A 324 15.18 -12.77 5.42
CA LEU A 324 14.43 -11.52 5.18
C LEU A 324 13.71 -11.02 6.46
N GLY A 325 13.21 -11.94 7.28
CA GLY A 325 12.54 -11.64 8.54
C GLY A 325 13.50 -11.28 9.68
N ARG A 326 14.82 -11.36 9.48
CA ARG A 326 15.79 -11.05 10.53
C ARG A 326 15.71 -9.58 10.91
N PHE A 327 15.68 -9.31 12.21
CA PHE A 327 15.53 -7.97 12.82
C PHE A 327 14.24 -7.24 12.42
N ALA A 328 13.17 -7.97 12.08
CA ALA A 328 11.92 -7.37 11.64
C ALA A 328 11.31 -6.38 12.65
N VAL A 329 11.38 -6.64 13.95
CA VAL A 329 10.89 -5.69 14.98
C VAL A 329 11.73 -4.43 14.98
N LEU A 330 13.05 -4.54 15.09
CA LEU A 330 13.95 -3.38 15.10
C LEU A 330 13.75 -2.53 13.84
N ARG A 331 13.73 -3.18 12.66
CA ARG A 331 13.47 -2.51 11.39
C ARG A 331 12.09 -1.86 11.36
N GLY A 332 11.04 -2.57 11.75
CA GLY A 332 9.69 -2.02 11.79
C GLY A 332 9.58 -0.82 12.74
N LEU A 333 10.20 -0.86 13.91
CA LEU A 333 10.23 0.24 14.86
C LEU A 333 11.00 1.45 14.29
N THR A 334 12.12 1.23 13.60
CA THR A 334 12.82 2.34 12.92
C THR A 334 11.95 3.01 11.86
N PHE A 335 11.13 2.25 11.12
CA PHE A 335 10.20 2.81 10.14
C PHE A 335 9.05 3.57 10.78
N VAL A 336 8.43 3.00 11.82
CA VAL A 336 7.34 3.63 12.57
C VAL A 336 7.81 4.92 13.23
N ALA A 337 8.94 4.88 13.93
CA ALA A 337 9.55 6.06 14.54
C ALA A 337 9.89 7.11 13.48
N ALA A 338 10.55 6.73 12.38
CA ALA A 338 10.85 7.65 11.28
C ALA A 338 9.58 8.36 10.77
N GLY A 339 8.52 7.60 10.51
CA GLY A 339 7.27 8.15 10.01
C GLY A 339 6.59 9.07 11.00
N TRP A 340 6.60 8.78 12.30
CA TRP A 340 6.05 9.67 13.30
C TRP A 340 6.84 10.96 13.46
N LEU A 341 8.18 10.87 13.50
CA LEU A 341 9.04 12.04 13.57
C LEU A 341 8.84 12.95 12.35
N VAL A 342 8.79 12.38 11.15
CA VAL A 342 8.52 13.11 9.91
C VAL A 342 7.12 13.73 9.93
N ALA A 343 6.08 13.01 10.35
CA ALA A 343 4.74 13.57 10.45
C ALA A 343 4.61 14.70 11.49
N LEU A 344 5.51 14.75 12.48
CA LEU A 344 5.60 15.80 13.48
C LEU A 344 6.52 16.97 13.05
N GLY A 345 6.97 16.98 11.80
CA GLY A 345 7.80 18.06 11.26
C GLY A 345 9.30 17.91 11.52
N TRP A 346 9.78 16.72 11.91
CA TRP A 346 11.22 16.44 12.06
C TRP A 346 11.75 15.59 10.90
N PRO A 347 12.15 16.23 9.76
CA PRO A 347 12.51 15.51 8.53
C PRO A 347 13.76 14.63 8.69
N ALA A 348 14.67 14.99 9.60
CA ALA A 348 15.86 14.19 9.91
C ALA A 348 15.52 12.75 10.37
N GLY A 349 14.30 12.52 10.90
CA GLY A 349 13.81 11.20 11.24
C GLY A 349 13.80 10.21 10.06
N ALA A 350 13.74 10.69 8.82
CA ALA A 350 13.78 9.85 7.61
C ALA A 350 15.08 9.03 7.48
N TRP A 351 16.19 9.43 8.12
CA TRP A 351 17.43 8.65 8.15
C TRP A 351 17.26 7.27 8.81
N LEU A 352 16.39 7.16 9.83
CA LEU A 352 16.08 5.88 10.46
C LEU A 352 15.43 4.91 9.45
N ALA A 353 14.54 5.43 8.60
CA ALA A 353 13.92 4.64 7.55
C ALA A 353 14.90 4.28 6.43
N ALA A 354 15.81 5.18 6.04
CA ALA A 354 16.85 4.88 5.07
C ALA A 354 17.74 3.72 5.54
N ALA A 355 18.19 3.76 6.81
CA ALA A 355 18.99 2.68 7.40
C ALA A 355 18.23 1.34 7.44
N GLY A 356 16.97 1.35 7.91
CA GLY A 356 16.14 0.16 7.96
C GLY A 356 15.87 -0.46 6.57
N LEU A 357 15.65 0.37 5.56
CA LEU A 357 15.41 -0.07 4.19
C LEU A 357 16.69 -0.61 3.55
N ALA A 358 17.83 0.08 3.71
CA ALA A 358 19.12 -0.38 3.22
C ALA A 358 19.49 -1.75 3.80
N ALA A 359 19.28 -1.95 5.11
CA ALA A 359 19.49 -3.24 5.76
C ALA A 359 18.61 -4.35 5.16
N PHE A 360 17.33 -4.07 4.87
CA PHE A 360 16.44 -5.04 4.23
C PHE A 360 16.85 -5.35 2.78
N ILE A 361 17.25 -4.34 2.00
CA ILE A 361 17.74 -4.52 0.63
C ILE A 361 19.00 -5.39 0.64
N ALA A 362 19.95 -5.14 1.55
CA ALA A 362 21.15 -5.97 1.70
C ALA A 362 20.80 -7.43 2.05
N GLN A 363 19.83 -7.66 2.95
CA GLN A 363 19.32 -9.00 3.26
C GLN A 363 18.70 -9.69 2.03
N ALA A 364 17.90 -8.95 1.26
CA ALA A 364 17.26 -9.46 0.05
C ALA A 364 18.26 -9.82 -1.04
N LEU A 365 19.25 -8.94 -1.30
CA LEU A 365 20.33 -9.20 -2.25
C LEU A 365 21.13 -10.44 -1.84
N ARG A 366 21.53 -10.54 -0.57
CA ARG A 366 22.24 -11.71 -0.04
C ARG A 366 21.44 -13.00 -0.19
N MET A 367 20.12 -12.96 0.02
CA MET A 367 19.24 -14.11 -0.16
C MET A 367 19.16 -14.52 -1.64
N VAL A 368 19.00 -13.56 -2.57
CA VAL A 368 18.93 -13.84 -4.01
C VAL A 368 20.25 -14.39 -4.55
N LEU A 369 21.39 -13.85 -4.11
CA LEU A 369 22.73 -14.29 -4.53
C LEU A 369 23.13 -15.68 -4.01
N ARG A 370 22.41 -16.21 -3.02
CA ARG A 370 22.61 -17.57 -2.46
C ARG A 370 21.71 -18.62 -3.08
N ARG A 371 20.87 -18.22 -4.05
CA ARG A 371 20.10 -19.15 -4.87
C ARG A 371 21.05 -19.79 -5.89
#